data_AF-A0A2J8PH23-F1
#
_entry.id   AF-A0A2J8PH23-F1
#
_cell.length_a   1.000
_cell.length_b   1.000
_cell.length_c   1.000
_cell.angle_alpha   90.00
_cell.angle_beta   90.00
_cell.angle_gamma   90.00
#
_symmetry.space_group_name_H-M   'P 1'
#
loop_
_entity.id
_entity.type
_entity.pdbx_description
1 polymer ?
#
loop_
_entity_poly.entity_id
_entity_poly.type
_entity_poly.pdbx_seq_one_letter_code
_entity_poly.pdbx_strand_id
1 'polypeptide(L)'
;EVLGYKVDYHVSLYIVAVLEYISADILKLAGNYVFNIRHYEISQQDIKVSMCADKVLMDMFDQDDIGLVSLCEDEPSSSGELNYYDLVRTEIAEERQYLRELNMIIKVFREAFLSDRKLFKPSDIEKIFSNISDIHELTVKLLGLIEDTVEMTDESSPHPLAGSCFEDLAEEQAFDPYETLSQDILSPEFHEHFNKLMARPAVALHFQSIADGFKEAVRYVLPRLMLVPVYHCWHYFELLKQLKACSEEQEDRECLNQAITALMNLQGSMDRIYKQYSPRRRPGDPVCPFYSHQLRSKHLAIKKMNEIQKNIDGWEGKDIGQCCNEFIMEGPLTRIGAKHERHIFLFDGLMISCKPNHGQTRLPGYSSAEYRLKEKFVMRKIQICDKEDTCEYKHAFELVSKDENSIIFAAKSAEEKNNWMAALISLHYRSTLDRMLDSVLLKEENEQPLRLPSPEVYRFVVKDSEENIVFEDNLQSRSGIPIIKGGTVVKLIERLTYHMYADPNFVRTFLTTYRSFCKPQELLSLLIERFEIPEPEPTDADKLAIEKGEQPISADLKRFRKEYVQPVQLRFGLNILYIYIYTYIYTHTHTHILCVSFQYIVNTKALSF
;
A
#
# COMPACT_ATOMS: atom_id res chain seq x y z
N GLU A 1 34.38 24.25 10.71
CA GLU A 1 35.67 23.70 10.21
C GLU A 1 35.61 23.25 8.76
N VAL A 2 34.54 22.60 8.29
CA VAL A 2 34.45 22.05 6.91
C VAL A 2 34.58 23.09 5.79
N LEU A 3 33.93 24.26 5.90
CA LEU A 3 33.97 25.29 4.85
C LEU A 3 35.19 26.22 4.91
N GLY A 4 35.97 26.21 6.00
CA GLY A 4 37.16 27.05 6.14
C GLY A 4 36.94 28.57 6.25
N TYR A 5 35.71 29.07 6.16
CA TYR A 5 35.36 30.49 6.34
C TYR A 5 34.03 30.67 7.10
N LYS A 6 33.79 31.88 7.61
CA LYS A 6 32.55 32.21 8.34
C LYS A 6 31.40 32.35 7.34
N VAL A 7 30.34 31.59 7.56
CA VAL A 7 29.15 31.56 6.72
C VAL A 7 28.00 32.27 7.44
N ASP A 8 27.11 32.92 6.68
CA ASP A 8 25.87 33.48 7.22
C ASP A 8 25.01 32.36 7.84
N TYR A 9 24.30 32.70 8.91
CA TYR A 9 23.36 31.81 9.59
C TYR A 9 22.24 31.33 8.64
N HIS A 10 21.74 32.19 7.76
CA HIS A 10 20.70 31.81 6.78
C HIS A 10 21.20 30.77 5.77
N VAL A 11 22.46 30.85 5.37
CA VAL A 11 23.07 29.86 4.47
C VAL A 11 23.26 28.54 5.21
N SER A 12 23.61 28.58 6.49
CA SER A 12 23.73 27.38 7.32
C SER A 12 22.36 26.71 7.52
N LEU A 13 21.30 27.49 7.77
CA LEU A 13 19.93 27.00 7.83
C LEU A 13 19.49 26.35 6.52
N TYR A 14 19.82 26.98 5.38
CA TYR A 14 19.50 26.41 4.08
C TYR A 14 20.18 25.06 3.85
N ILE A 15 21.47 24.94 4.19
CA ILE A 15 22.21 23.67 4.10
C ILE A 15 21.57 22.61 5.01
N VAL A 16 21.22 22.97 6.25
CA VAL A 16 20.57 22.04 7.19
C VAL A 16 19.19 21.61 6.67
N ALA A 17 18.40 22.52 6.10
CA ALA A 17 17.10 22.18 5.53
C ALA A 17 17.22 21.19 4.35
N VAL A 18 18.24 21.34 3.50
CA VAL A 18 18.53 20.36 2.43
C VAL A 18 18.95 19.01 3.01
N LEU A 19 19.80 19.00 4.04
CA LEU A 19 20.23 17.76 4.71
C LEU A 19 19.07 17.04 5.41
N GLU A 20 18.18 17.79 6.05
CA GLU A 20 16.96 17.28 6.68
C GLU A 20 16.03 16.66 5.63
N TYR A 21 15.82 17.35 4.51
CA TYR A 21 15.03 16.84 3.40
C TYR A 21 15.60 15.53 2.83
N ILE A 22 16.91 15.48 2.55
CA ILE A 22 17.56 14.26 2.03
C ILE A 22 17.47 13.11 3.06
N SER A 23 17.66 13.42 4.35
CA SER A 23 17.58 12.41 5.41
C SER A 23 16.16 11.84 5.54
N ALA A 24 15.15 12.71 5.50
CA ALA A 24 13.75 12.29 5.51
C ALA A 24 13.38 11.48 4.26
N ASP A 25 13.86 11.86 3.07
CA ASP A 25 13.62 11.13 1.82
C ASP A 25 14.22 9.72 1.85
N ILE A 26 15.45 9.56 2.35
CA ILE A 26 16.09 8.24 2.50
C ILE A 26 15.31 7.36 3.49
N LEU A 27 14.94 7.90 4.65
CA LEU A 27 14.18 7.16 5.66
C LEU A 27 12.79 6.79 5.16
N LYS A 28 12.13 7.67 4.40
CA LYS A 28 10.82 7.40 3.81
C LYS A 28 10.89 6.31 2.75
N LEU A 29 11.89 6.37 1.87
CA LEU A 29 12.15 5.35 0.86
C LEU A 29 12.42 3.98 1.52
N ALA A 30 13.28 3.96 2.55
CA ALA A 30 13.58 2.76 3.31
C ALA A 30 12.34 2.22 4.06
N GLY A 31 11.57 3.11 4.67
CA GLY A 31 10.31 2.78 5.33
C GLY A 31 9.29 2.18 4.37
N ASN A 32 9.10 2.76 3.19
CA ASN A 32 8.23 2.24 2.15
C ASN A 32 8.68 0.84 1.68
N TYR A 33 9.99 0.62 1.50
CA TYR A 33 10.53 -0.69 1.15
C TYR A 33 10.28 -1.73 2.24
N VAL A 34 10.62 -1.40 3.49
CA VAL A 34 10.42 -2.24 4.69
C VAL A 34 8.95 -2.60 4.88
N PHE A 35 8.06 -1.62 4.67
CA PHE A 35 6.62 -1.82 4.70
C PHE A 35 6.15 -2.80 3.62
N ASN A 36 6.64 -2.66 2.39
CA ASN A 36 6.28 -3.57 1.28
C ASN A 36 6.72 -5.02 1.54
N ILE A 37 7.91 -5.22 2.13
CA ILE A 37 8.39 -6.57 2.50
C ILE A 37 7.80 -7.09 3.82
N ARG A 38 6.85 -6.36 4.42
CA ARG A 38 6.17 -6.69 5.69
C ARG A 38 7.11 -6.87 6.87
N HIS A 39 8.22 -6.14 6.86
CA HIS A 39 9.15 -6.05 7.97
C HIS A 39 8.79 -4.82 8.81
N TYR A 40 8.94 -4.88 10.14
CA TYR A 40 8.45 -3.83 11.06
C TYR A 40 9.57 -2.99 11.68
N GLU A 41 10.82 -3.30 11.35
CA GLU A 41 12.01 -2.58 11.80
C GLU A 41 12.84 -2.13 10.59
N ILE A 42 13.43 -0.94 10.62
CA ILE A 42 14.32 -0.50 9.53
C ILE A 42 15.75 -0.89 9.92
N SER A 43 16.34 -1.85 9.20
CA SER A 43 17.75 -2.21 9.38
C SER A 43 18.67 -1.37 8.50
N GLN A 44 19.96 -1.32 8.83
CA GLN A 44 20.97 -0.70 7.96
C GLN A 44 20.99 -1.33 6.56
N GLN A 45 20.66 -2.62 6.45
CA GLN A 45 20.62 -3.31 5.19
C GLN A 45 19.44 -2.85 4.33
N ASP A 46 18.28 -2.64 4.94
CA ASP A 46 17.10 -2.17 4.22
C ASP A 46 17.35 -0.80 3.60
N ILE A 47 17.97 0.12 4.36
CA ILE A 47 18.39 1.43 3.84
C ILE A 47 19.31 1.26 2.63
N LYS A 48 20.30 0.37 2.69
CA LYS A 48 21.20 0.10 1.56
C LYS A 48 20.46 -0.43 0.35
N VAL A 49 19.52 -1.36 0.54
CA VAL A 49 18.72 -1.96 -0.54
C VAL A 49 17.84 -0.90 -1.19
N SER A 50 17.11 -0.13 -0.39
CA SER A 50 16.23 0.94 -0.87
C SER A 50 17.04 2.00 -1.62
N MET A 51 18.17 2.43 -1.07
CA MET A 51 19.08 3.34 -1.77
C MET A 51 19.55 2.76 -3.10
N CYS A 52 19.97 1.49 -3.14
CA CYS A 52 20.42 0.84 -4.40
C CYS A 52 19.35 0.78 -5.48
N ALA A 53 18.07 0.71 -5.09
CA ALA A 53 16.93 0.72 -6.01
C ALA A 53 16.62 2.13 -6.54
N ASP A 54 17.01 3.20 -5.83
CA ASP A 54 16.76 4.58 -6.25
C ASP A 54 17.92 5.16 -7.08
N LYS A 55 17.62 5.50 -8.33
CA LYS A 55 18.61 6.04 -9.27
C LYS A 55 19.15 7.41 -8.83
N VAL A 56 18.32 8.27 -8.26
CA VAL A 56 18.69 9.66 -7.90
C VAL A 56 19.64 9.67 -6.71
N LEU A 57 19.30 8.94 -5.65
CA LEU A 57 20.15 8.84 -4.45
C LEU A 57 21.49 8.17 -4.80
N MET A 58 21.50 7.11 -5.59
CA MET A 58 22.76 6.48 -6.00
C MET A 58 23.62 7.40 -6.88
N ASP A 59 23.03 8.23 -7.73
CA ASP A 59 23.76 9.22 -8.53
C ASP A 59 24.33 10.34 -7.64
N MET A 60 23.59 10.76 -6.61
CA MET A 60 24.03 11.77 -5.65
C MET A 60 25.19 11.27 -4.77
N PHE A 61 25.20 9.99 -4.39
CA PHE A 61 26.19 9.43 -3.46
C PHE A 61 27.37 8.73 -4.15
N ASP A 62 27.32 8.47 -5.46
CA ASP A 62 28.42 7.91 -6.29
C ASP A 62 29.12 6.69 -5.64
N GLN A 63 28.36 5.83 -4.98
CA GLN A 63 28.91 4.64 -4.31
C GLN A 63 28.87 3.43 -5.25
N ASP A 64 29.92 3.24 -6.05
CA ASP A 64 30.12 2.01 -6.83
C ASP A 64 30.33 0.76 -5.94
N ASP A 65 30.53 0.94 -4.62
CA ASP A 65 30.99 -0.09 -3.66
C ASP A 65 30.08 -0.30 -2.43
N ILE A 66 28.75 -0.19 -2.58
CA ILE A 66 27.86 -0.85 -1.61
C ILE A 66 27.93 -2.36 -1.90
N GLY A 67 28.94 -3.01 -1.34
CA GLY A 67 28.91 -4.45 -1.14
C GLY A 67 27.71 -4.77 -0.26
N LEU A 68 26.64 -5.30 -0.87
CA LEU A 68 25.54 -5.92 -0.15
C LEU A 68 26.15 -7.14 0.56
N VAL A 69 26.54 -6.95 1.82
CA VAL A 69 27.05 -8.03 2.65
C VAL A 69 25.88 -9.00 2.81
N SER A 70 25.96 -10.11 2.10
CA SER A 70 25.12 -11.28 2.31
C SER A 70 25.50 -11.86 3.67
N LEU A 71 24.75 -11.52 4.70
CA LEU A 71 24.71 -12.30 5.93
C LEU A 71 23.27 -12.75 6.15
N CYS A 72 23.06 -14.03 5.89
CA CYS A 72 22.05 -14.84 6.54
C CYS A 72 22.21 -14.65 8.05
N GLU A 73 21.32 -13.90 8.68
CA GLU A 73 20.90 -14.28 10.01
C GLU A 73 19.59 -15.03 9.86
N ASP A 74 19.57 -16.23 10.44
CA ASP A 74 18.49 -17.19 10.43
C ASP A 74 17.22 -16.56 11.04
N GLU A 75 16.37 -15.96 10.20
CA GLU A 75 14.99 -15.74 10.57
C GLU A 75 14.25 -17.10 10.60
N PRO A 76 13.56 -17.42 11.70
CA PRO A 76 12.82 -18.66 11.79
C PRO A 76 11.75 -18.68 10.70
N SER A 77 11.81 -19.72 9.88
CA SER A 77 10.89 -19.94 8.77
C SER A 77 9.47 -20.10 9.31
N SER A 78 8.58 -19.13 9.08
CA SER A 78 7.14 -19.38 9.21
C SER A 78 6.61 -20.01 7.92
N SER A 79 7.08 -21.21 7.60
CA SER A 79 6.42 -22.11 6.65
C SER A 79 5.41 -22.99 7.41
N GLY A 80 4.58 -22.36 8.23
CA GLY A 80 3.44 -23.00 8.90
C GLY A 80 2.15 -22.66 8.16
N GLU A 81 1.14 -23.53 8.27
CA GLU A 81 -0.23 -23.18 7.92
C GLU A 81 -0.58 -21.84 8.58
N LEU A 82 -1.03 -20.85 7.80
CA LEU A 82 -1.43 -19.56 8.34
C LEU A 82 -2.68 -19.77 9.18
N ASN A 83 -2.63 -19.38 10.46
CA ASN A 83 -3.82 -19.35 11.29
C ASN A 83 -4.73 -18.18 10.86
N TYR A 84 -5.96 -18.14 11.36
CA TYR A 84 -6.92 -17.09 10.99
C TYR A 84 -6.37 -15.68 11.26
N TYR A 85 -5.71 -15.47 12.41
CA TYR A 85 -5.15 -14.17 12.78
C TYR A 85 -4.05 -13.71 11.80
N ASP A 86 -3.16 -14.62 11.39
CA ASP A 86 -2.09 -14.34 10.43
C ASP A 86 -2.65 -14.02 9.04
N LEU A 87 -3.76 -14.67 8.65
CA LEU A 87 -4.49 -14.35 7.42
C LEU A 87 -5.08 -12.93 7.48
N VAL A 88 -5.79 -12.57 8.55
CA VAL A 88 -6.36 -11.22 8.72
C VAL A 88 -5.27 -10.15 8.80
N ARG A 89 -4.17 -10.40 9.52
CA ARG A 89 -3.04 -9.45 9.58
C ARG A 89 -2.36 -9.29 8.22
N THR A 90 -2.22 -10.37 7.48
CA THR A 90 -1.73 -10.35 6.09
C THR A 90 -2.67 -9.54 5.21
N GLU A 91 -3.98 -9.75 5.34
CA GLU A 91 -4.99 -9.03 4.58
C GLU A 91 -4.94 -7.52 4.83
N ILE A 92 -4.86 -7.07 6.09
CA ILE A 92 -4.72 -5.64 6.42
C ILE A 92 -3.50 -5.02 5.73
N ALA A 93 -2.38 -5.75 5.70
CA ALA A 93 -1.18 -5.28 5.01
C ALA A 93 -1.36 -5.25 3.48
N GLU A 94 -2.03 -6.25 2.90
CA GLU A 94 -2.36 -6.32 1.48
C GLU A 94 -3.33 -5.20 1.07
N GLU A 95 -4.39 -4.97 1.84
CA GLU A 95 -5.37 -3.89 1.66
C GLU A 95 -4.71 -2.50 1.70
N ARG A 96 -3.80 -2.25 2.65
CA ARG A 96 -3.07 -0.98 2.73
C ARG A 96 -2.20 -0.75 1.49
N GLN A 97 -1.53 -1.80 1.00
CA GLN A 97 -0.72 -1.72 -0.20
C GLN A 97 -1.59 -1.52 -1.44
N TYR A 98 -2.70 -2.25 -1.56
CA TYR A 98 -3.66 -2.09 -2.64
C TYR A 98 -4.27 -0.68 -2.63
N LEU A 99 -4.63 -0.15 -1.48
CA LEU A 99 -5.09 1.23 -1.32
C LEU A 99 -4.04 2.25 -1.77
N ARG A 100 -2.76 2.02 -1.49
CA ARG A 100 -1.66 2.86 -1.99
C ARG A 100 -1.58 2.82 -3.52
N GLU A 101 -1.78 1.65 -4.13
CA GLU A 101 -1.81 1.50 -5.59
C GLU A 101 -3.04 2.17 -6.22
N LEU A 102 -4.21 2.07 -5.60
CA LEU A 102 -5.40 2.82 -6.01
C LEU A 102 -5.17 4.33 -5.93
N ASN A 103 -4.53 4.80 -4.87
CA ASN A 103 -4.14 6.20 -4.72
C ASN A 103 -3.12 6.63 -5.79
N MET A 104 -2.18 5.77 -6.18
CA MET A 104 -1.30 6.02 -7.32
C MET A 104 -2.10 6.24 -8.62
N ILE A 105 -3.07 5.35 -8.90
CA ILE A 105 -3.93 5.46 -10.08
C ILE A 105 -4.75 6.75 -10.05
N ILE A 106 -5.37 7.08 -8.91
CA ILE A 106 -6.32 8.20 -8.80
C ILE A 106 -5.59 9.55 -8.67
N LYS A 107 -4.65 9.67 -7.76
CA LYS A 107 -4.04 10.96 -7.38
C LYS A 107 -2.84 11.34 -8.25
N VAL A 108 -2.17 10.37 -8.88
CA VAL A 108 -1.03 10.65 -9.77
C VAL A 108 -1.45 10.54 -11.24
N PHE A 109 -1.94 9.36 -11.66
CA PHE A 109 -2.27 9.15 -13.06
C PHE A 109 -3.54 9.88 -13.48
N ARG A 110 -4.69 9.64 -12.84
CA ARG A 110 -5.97 10.23 -13.24
C ARG A 110 -5.99 11.75 -13.11
N GLU A 111 -5.36 12.31 -12.08
CA GLU A 111 -5.25 13.76 -11.90
C GLU A 111 -4.49 14.44 -13.06
N ALA A 112 -3.47 13.76 -13.62
CA ALA A 112 -2.76 14.25 -14.80
C ALA A 112 -3.66 14.39 -16.05
N PHE A 113 -4.70 13.54 -16.18
CA PHE A 113 -5.71 13.68 -17.25
C PHE A 113 -6.73 14.78 -16.94
N LEU A 114 -7.07 14.99 -15.66
CA LEU A 114 -8.01 16.04 -15.25
C LEU A 114 -7.42 17.45 -15.36
N SER A 115 -6.10 17.56 -15.25
CA SER A 115 -5.35 18.83 -15.29
C SER A 115 -5.54 19.60 -16.61
N ASP A 116 -5.73 18.93 -17.74
CA ASP A 116 -5.99 19.57 -19.04
C ASP A 116 -7.33 19.13 -19.66
N ARG A 117 -8.39 19.85 -19.29
CA ARG A 117 -9.75 19.65 -19.81
C ARG A 117 -9.92 19.97 -21.31
N LYS A 118 -8.94 20.60 -21.96
CA LYS A 118 -8.99 20.84 -23.42
C LYS A 118 -8.49 19.63 -24.18
N LEU A 119 -7.52 18.90 -23.63
CA LEU A 119 -6.94 17.70 -24.24
C LEU A 119 -7.78 16.44 -23.97
N PHE A 120 -8.36 16.33 -22.78
CA PHE A 120 -9.10 15.14 -22.35
C PHE A 120 -10.57 15.48 -22.08
N LYS A 121 -11.48 14.77 -22.75
CA LYS A 121 -12.91 14.88 -22.47
C LYS A 121 -13.27 14.03 -21.25
N PRO A 122 -14.30 14.39 -20.46
CA PRO A 122 -14.75 13.57 -19.34
C PRO A 122 -15.03 12.11 -19.72
N SER A 123 -15.62 11.89 -20.91
CA SER A 123 -15.88 10.55 -21.46
C SER A 123 -14.61 9.75 -21.78
N ASP A 124 -13.50 10.42 -22.11
CA ASP A 124 -12.22 9.74 -22.38
C ASP A 124 -11.60 9.27 -21.05
N ILE A 125 -11.74 10.08 -19.98
CA ILE A 125 -11.25 9.74 -18.64
C ILE A 125 -12.07 8.58 -18.05
N GLU A 126 -13.39 8.62 -18.20
CA GLU A 126 -14.30 7.56 -17.76
C GLU A 126 -13.98 6.23 -18.45
N LYS A 127 -13.65 6.22 -19.75
CA LYS A 127 -13.23 5.00 -20.45
C LYS A 127 -11.90 4.42 -20.01
N ILE A 128 -11.00 5.24 -19.47
CA ILE A 128 -9.66 4.80 -19.04
C ILE A 128 -9.67 4.32 -17.59
N PHE A 129 -10.38 5.04 -16.72
CA PHE A 129 -10.37 4.79 -15.28
C PHE A 129 -11.64 4.11 -14.77
N SER A 130 -12.67 3.98 -15.60
CA SER A 130 -13.98 3.41 -15.23
C SER A 130 -14.45 3.97 -13.88
N ASN A 131 -14.98 3.11 -13.02
CA ASN A 131 -15.45 3.38 -11.68
C ASN A 131 -14.41 3.08 -10.59
N ILE A 132 -13.11 3.33 -10.86
CA ILE A 132 -12.02 3.09 -9.89
C ILE A 132 -12.20 3.84 -8.55
N SER A 133 -12.93 4.97 -8.56
CA SER A 133 -13.22 5.74 -7.35
C SER A 133 -14.14 4.97 -6.39
N ASP A 134 -15.13 4.25 -6.90
CA ASP A 134 -16.05 3.45 -6.09
C ASP A 134 -15.30 2.28 -5.43
N ILE A 135 -14.38 1.65 -6.17
CA ILE A 135 -13.51 0.60 -5.64
C ILE A 135 -12.58 1.13 -4.55
N HIS A 136 -12.03 2.33 -4.72
CA HIS A 136 -11.23 2.98 -3.69
C HIS A 136 -12.05 3.26 -2.42
N GLU A 137 -13.27 3.78 -2.55
CA GLU A 137 -14.16 4.00 -1.40
C GLU A 137 -14.51 2.70 -0.66
N LEU A 138 -14.82 1.63 -1.40
CA LEU A 138 -15.04 0.30 -0.85
C LEU A 138 -13.81 -0.21 -0.08
N THR A 139 -12.62 -0.12 -0.69
CA THR A 139 -11.35 -0.57 -0.09
C THR A 139 -11.08 0.15 1.23
N VAL A 140 -11.30 1.48 1.23
CA VAL A 140 -11.18 2.30 2.44
C VAL A 140 -12.21 1.93 3.51
N LYS A 141 -13.44 1.56 3.14
CA LYS A 141 -14.50 1.11 4.07
C LYS A 141 -14.15 -0.26 4.64
N LEU A 142 -13.79 -1.23 3.80
CA LEU A 142 -13.43 -2.59 4.19
C LEU A 142 -12.21 -2.60 5.13
N LEU A 143 -11.13 -1.92 4.76
CA LEU A 143 -9.94 -1.82 5.59
C LEU A 143 -10.27 -1.25 6.98
N GLY A 144 -11.07 -0.18 7.03
CA GLY A 144 -11.50 0.42 8.29
C GLY A 144 -12.32 -0.54 9.16
N LEU A 145 -13.27 -1.28 8.57
CA LEU A 145 -14.07 -2.26 9.29
C LEU A 145 -13.23 -3.42 9.85
N ILE A 146 -12.26 -3.92 9.07
CA ILE A 146 -11.36 -4.99 9.53
C ILE A 146 -10.44 -4.48 10.65
N GLU A 147 -9.87 -3.27 10.50
CA GLU A 147 -9.03 -2.64 11.53
C GLU A 147 -9.82 -2.40 12.82
N ASP A 148 -11.04 -1.88 12.72
CA ASP A 148 -11.95 -1.71 13.85
C ASP A 148 -12.22 -3.07 14.52
N THR A 149 -12.60 -4.11 13.77
CA THR A 149 -12.84 -5.45 14.33
C THR A 149 -11.62 -6.02 15.05
N VAL A 150 -10.41 -5.88 14.47
CA VAL A 150 -9.17 -6.33 15.12
C VAL A 150 -8.91 -5.56 16.41
N GLU A 151 -9.14 -4.26 16.41
CA GLU A 151 -8.98 -3.43 17.60
C GLU A 151 -10.00 -3.78 18.71
N MET A 152 -11.23 -4.15 18.31
CA MET A 152 -12.34 -4.48 19.21
C MET A 152 -12.26 -5.90 19.77
N THR A 153 -11.34 -6.74 19.29
CA THR A 153 -11.21 -8.14 19.71
C THR A 153 -10.51 -8.27 21.07
N ASP A 154 -11.16 -8.92 22.04
CA ASP A 154 -10.59 -9.23 23.36
C ASP A 154 -9.54 -10.36 23.26
N GLU A 155 -8.58 -10.38 24.19
CA GLU A 155 -7.61 -11.47 24.39
C GLU A 155 -8.27 -12.82 24.71
N SER A 156 -9.53 -12.83 25.16
CA SER A 156 -10.29 -14.06 25.38
C SER A 156 -10.80 -14.72 24.09
N SER A 157 -10.88 -13.97 22.99
CA SER A 157 -11.36 -14.49 21.71
C SER A 157 -10.22 -15.22 20.99
N PRO A 158 -10.50 -16.34 20.30
CA PRO A 158 -9.45 -17.10 19.61
C PRO A 158 -8.83 -16.30 18.45
N HIS A 159 -9.65 -15.49 17.78
CA HIS A 159 -9.27 -14.61 16.67
C HIS A 159 -10.33 -13.52 16.44
N PRO A 160 -10.03 -12.44 15.71
CA PRO A 160 -11.02 -11.44 15.31
C PRO A 160 -12.12 -12.06 14.42
N LEU A 161 -13.35 -11.53 14.49
CA LEU A 161 -14.50 -12.03 13.72
C LEU A 161 -14.72 -11.18 12.46
N ALA A 162 -13.80 -11.29 11.51
CA ALA A 162 -13.80 -10.47 10.30
C ALA A 162 -14.92 -10.83 9.32
N GLY A 163 -15.61 -11.96 9.50
CA GLY A 163 -16.67 -12.45 8.62
C GLY A 163 -17.83 -11.47 8.47
N SER A 164 -18.23 -10.82 9.56
CA SER A 164 -19.29 -9.80 9.57
C SER A 164 -18.96 -8.62 8.63
N CYS A 165 -17.70 -8.18 8.61
CA CYS A 165 -17.26 -7.07 7.76
C CYS A 165 -17.47 -7.36 6.27
N PHE A 166 -17.25 -8.60 5.84
CA PHE A 166 -17.47 -9.02 4.45
C PHE A 166 -18.94 -9.31 4.16
N GLU A 167 -19.70 -9.82 5.13
CA GLU A 167 -21.13 -10.09 4.98
C GLU A 167 -21.89 -8.79 4.72
N ASP A 168 -21.72 -7.78 5.57
CA ASP A 168 -22.44 -6.50 5.47
C ASP A 168 -22.20 -5.84 4.10
N LEU A 169 -20.95 -5.81 3.65
CA LEU A 169 -20.58 -5.22 2.35
C LEU A 169 -21.07 -6.06 1.17
N ALA A 170 -21.12 -7.38 1.31
CA ALA A 170 -21.64 -8.25 0.26
C ALA A 170 -23.17 -8.17 0.15
N GLU A 171 -23.89 -8.04 1.27
CA GLU A 171 -25.34 -7.84 1.30
C GLU A 171 -25.73 -6.50 0.66
N GLU A 172 -24.96 -5.44 0.91
CA GLU A 172 -25.14 -4.12 0.28
C GLU A 172 -24.74 -4.08 -1.21
N GLN A 173 -24.30 -5.20 -1.80
CA GLN A 173 -23.79 -5.27 -3.18
C GLN A 173 -22.61 -4.31 -3.42
N ALA A 174 -21.83 -4.01 -2.37
CA ALA A 174 -20.77 -3.02 -2.44
C ALA A 174 -19.60 -3.45 -3.35
N PHE A 175 -19.51 -4.73 -3.70
CA PHE A 175 -18.48 -5.31 -4.59
C PHE A 175 -18.83 -5.25 -6.09
N ASP A 176 -20.07 -4.91 -6.46
CA ASP A 176 -20.50 -4.78 -7.87
C ASP A 176 -19.63 -3.84 -8.73
N PRO A 177 -19.02 -2.76 -8.18
CA PRO A 177 -18.06 -1.96 -8.93
C PRO A 177 -16.92 -2.76 -9.59
N TYR A 178 -16.48 -3.89 -9.01
CA TYR A 178 -15.46 -4.74 -9.61
C TYR A 178 -15.92 -5.41 -10.92
N GLU A 179 -17.21 -5.71 -11.08
CA GLU A 179 -17.75 -6.26 -12.32
C GLU A 179 -17.63 -5.24 -13.46
N THR A 180 -18.09 -4.02 -13.19
CA THR A 180 -18.08 -2.91 -14.16
C THR A 180 -16.65 -2.62 -14.60
N LEU A 181 -15.72 -2.44 -13.65
CA LEU A 181 -14.32 -2.21 -13.97
C LEU A 181 -13.72 -3.37 -14.78
N SER A 182 -13.99 -4.61 -14.39
CA SER A 182 -13.46 -5.79 -15.08
C SER A 182 -13.96 -5.87 -16.51
N GLN A 183 -15.23 -5.55 -16.75
CA GLN A 183 -15.81 -5.51 -18.09
C GLN A 183 -15.16 -4.43 -18.96
N ASP A 184 -14.96 -3.23 -18.42
CA ASP A 184 -14.39 -2.11 -19.15
C ASP A 184 -12.90 -2.32 -19.47
N ILE A 185 -12.10 -2.71 -18.47
CA ILE A 185 -10.63 -2.80 -18.60
C ILE A 185 -10.20 -4.03 -19.42
N LEU A 186 -10.90 -5.16 -19.29
CA LEU A 186 -10.59 -6.36 -20.06
C LEU A 186 -11.10 -6.27 -21.51
N SER A 187 -12.03 -5.35 -21.80
CA SER A 187 -12.54 -5.15 -23.16
C SER A 187 -11.42 -4.81 -24.16
N PRO A 188 -11.45 -5.35 -25.39
CA PRO A 188 -10.53 -4.93 -26.44
C PRO A 188 -10.65 -3.44 -26.78
N GLU A 189 -11.84 -2.85 -26.55
CA GLU A 189 -12.11 -1.42 -26.79
C GLU A 189 -11.24 -0.51 -25.91
N PHE A 190 -10.91 -0.95 -24.69
CA PHE A 190 -10.03 -0.20 -23.78
C PHE A 190 -8.66 0.00 -24.42
N HIS A 191 -8.03 -1.09 -24.88
CA HIS A 191 -6.71 -1.04 -25.50
C HIS A 191 -6.72 -0.22 -26.80
N GLU A 192 -7.76 -0.32 -27.62
CA GLU A 192 -7.89 0.47 -28.84
C GLU A 192 -8.03 1.96 -28.54
N HIS A 193 -8.93 2.32 -27.62
CA HIS A 193 -9.17 3.70 -27.22
C HIS A 193 -7.92 4.32 -26.58
N PHE A 194 -7.29 3.60 -25.66
CA PHE A 194 -6.08 4.02 -24.96
C PHE A 194 -4.93 4.27 -25.94
N ASN A 195 -4.66 3.32 -26.85
CA ASN A 195 -3.60 3.48 -27.85
C ASN A 195 -3.87 4.65 -28.80
N LYS A 196 -5.13 4.87 -29.20
CA LYS A 196 -5.52 6.01 -30.05
C LYS A 196 -5.33 7.36 -29.35
N LEU A 197 -5.56 7.42 -28.04
CA LEU A 197 -5.31 8.63 -27.26
C LEU A 197 -3.80 8.89 -27.13
N MET A 198 -3.03 7.86 -26.79
CA MET A 198 -1.57 7.95 -26.63
C MET A 198 -0.83 8.24 -27.95
N ALA A 199 -1.43 7.95 -29.10
CA ALA A 199 -0.88 8.29 -30.42
C ALA A 199 -0.95 9.79 -30.75
N ARG A 200 -1.70 10.61 -30.00
CA ARG A 200 -1.83 12.05 -30.28
C ARG A 200 -0.57 12.80 -29.82
N PRO A 201 0.11 13.58 -30.68
CA PRO A 201 1.32 14.31 -30.29
C PRO A 201 1.12 15.29 -29.13
N ALA A 202 -0.05 15.94 -29.06
CA ALA A 202 -0.37 16.87 -27.98
C ALA A 202 -0.44 16.18 -26.61
N VAL A 203 -0.94 14.94 -26.57
CA VAL A 203 -1.00 14.12 -25.34
C VAL A 203 0.41 13.71 -24.90
N ALA A 204 1.27 13.37 -25.85
CA ALA A 204 2.68 13.05 -25.56
C ALA A 204 3.43 14.24 -24.95
N LEU A 205 3.25 15.45 -25.52
CA LEU A 205 3.89 16.67 -25.01
C LEU A 205 3.37 17.05 -23.62
N HIS A 206 2.06 16.89 -23.37
CA HIS A 206 1.47 17.13 -22.05
C HIS A 206 2.12 16.25 -20.99
N PHE A 207 2.16 14.93 -21.18
CA PHE A 207 2.75 14.03 -20.19
C PHE A 207 4.26 14.21 -20.02
N GLN A 208 4.99 14.56 -21.08
CA GLN A 208 6.41 14.92 -20.99
C GLN A 208 6.66 16.18 -20.15
N SER A 209 5.68 17.09 -20.07
CA SER A 209 5.81 18.33 -19.27
C SER A 209 5.61 18.13 -17.77
N ILE A 210 4.98 17.02 -17.35
CA ILE A 210 4.68 16.73 -15.94
C ILE A 210 5.92 16.25 -15.19
N ALA A 211 6.56 15.20 -15.70
CA ALA A 211 7.80 14.65 -15.17
C ALA A 211 8.53 13.87 -16.26
N ASP A 212 9.85 13.76 -16.12
CA ASP A 212 10.66 12.96 -17.04
C ASP A 212 10.23 11.48 -16.98
N GLY A 213 10.03 10.88 -18.16
CA GLY A 213 9.54 9.50 -18.29
C GLY A 213 8.08 9.24 -17.92
N PHE A 214 7.31 10.27 -17.53
CA PHE A 214 5.91 10.10 -17.15
C PHE A 214 5.05 9.61 -18.33
N LYS A 215 5.36 10.06 -19.55
CA LYS A 215 4.70 9.58 -20.78
C LYS A 215 4.83 8.06 -20.94
N GLU A 216 6.02 7.51 -20.73
CA GLU A 216 6.31 6.09 -20.82
C GLU A 216 5.61 5.33 -19.69
N ALA A 217 5.60 5.88 -18.48
CA ALA A 217 4.85 5.33 -17.35
C ALA A 217 3.33 5.25 -17.66
N VAL A 218 2.73 6.33 -18.17
CA VAL A 218 1.33 6.31 -18.61
C VAL A 218 1.13 5.25 -19.70
N ARG A 219 1.99 5.17 -20.71
CA ARG A 219 1.79 4.26 -21.84
C ARG A 219 1.89 2.77 -21.47
N TYR A 220 2.84 2.40 -20.61
CA TYR A 220 3.17 1.00 -20.36
C TYR A 220 2.81 0.50 -18.97
N VAL A 221 2.84 1.38 -17.96
CA VAL A 221 2.60 1.00 -16.55
C VAL A 221 1.13 1.16 -16.19
N LEU A 222 0.47 2.27 -16.56
CA LEU A 222 -0.94 2.50 -16.21
C LEU A 222 -1.89 1.37 -16.67
N PRO A 223 -1.81 0.83 -17.90
CA PRO A 223 -2.66 -0.30 -18.29
C PRO A 223 -2.49 -1.54 -17.41
N ARG A 224 -1.29 -1.73 -16.81
CA ARG A 224 -1.04 -2.82 -15.85
C ARG A 224 -1.61 -2.52 -14.48
N LEU A 225 -1.46 -1.29 -14.01
CA LEU A 225 -2.06 -0.85 -12.76
C LEU A 225 -3.59 -0.97 -12.80
N MET A 226 -4.22 -0.70 -13.94
CA MET A 226 -5.68 -0.90 -14.07
C MET A 226 -6.15 -2.36 -13.99
N LEU A 227 -5.24 -3.35 -14.11
CA LEU A 227 -5.58 -4.76 -13.91
C LEU A 227 -5.48 -5.20 -12.43
N VAL A 228 -4.84 -4.40 -11.58
CA VAL A 228 -4.67 -4.69 -10.15
C VAL A 228 -6.02 -4.93 -9.47
N PRO A 229 -7.06 -4.07 -9.62
CA PRO A 229 -8.37 -4.32 -9.02
C PRO A 229 -9.04 -5.63 -9.48
N VAL A 230 -8.83 -6.02 -10.74
CA VAL A 230 -9.38 -7.27 -11.27
C VAL A 230 -8.79 -8.46 -10.52
N TYR A 231 -7.47 -8.47 -10.32
CA TYR A 231 -6.80 -9.54 -9.58
C TYR A 231 -7.11 -9.51 -8.09
N HIS A 232 -7.23 -8.31 -7.49
CA HIS A 232 -7.61 -8.15 -6.10
C HIS A 232 -8.98 -8.73 -5.77
N CYS A 233 -9.95 -8.54 -6.67
CA CYS A 233 -11.27 -9.14 -6.46
C CYS A 233 -11.24 -10.68 -6.47
N TRP A 234 -10.38 -11.29 -7.28
CA TRP A 234 -10.18 -12.74 -7.27
C TRP A 234 -9.55 -13.23 -5.97
N HIS A 235 -8.65 -12.44 -5.39
CA HIS A 235 -8.05 -12.71 -4.09
C HIS A 235 -9.12 -12.77 -2.99
N TYR A 236 -10.06 -11.81 -2.93
CA TYR A 236 -11.15 -11.86 -1.94
C TYR A 236 -11.95 -13.17 -1.97
N PHE A 237 -12.26 -13.72 -3.16
CA PHE A 237 -13.00 -14.98 -3.24
C PHE A 237 -12.23 -16.17 -2.69
N GLU A 238 -10.90 -16.14 -2.74
CA GLU A 238 -10.04 -17.19 -2.20
C GLU A 238 -9.80 -16.97 -0.71
N LEU A 239 -9.52 -15.73 -0.30
CA LEU A 239 -9.40 -15.32 1.10
C LEU A 239 -10.61 -15.75 1.92
N LEU A 240 -11.83 -15.46 1.46
CA LEU A 240 -13.06 -15.81 2.20
C LEU A 240 -13.17 -17.33 2.45
N LYS A 241 -12.73 -18.15 1.50
CA LYS A 241 -12.72 -19.62 1.67
C LYS A 241 -11.67 -20.04 2.69
N GLN A 242 -10.49 -19.40 2.67
CA GLN A 242 -9.42 -19.67 3.63
C GLN A 242 -9.83 -19.24 5.05
N LEU A 243 -10.38 -18.03 5.22
CA LEU A 243 -10.92 -17.56 6.49
C LEU A 243 -11.99 -18.52 7.02
N LYS A 244 -12.93 -18.96 6.16
CA LYS A 244 -13.98 -19.92 6.56
C LYS A 244 -13.39 -21.27 7.00
N ALA A 245 -12.32 -21.73 6.38
CA ALA A 245 -11.67 -22.99 6.72
C ALA A 245 -10.86 -22.90 8.03
N CYS A 246 -10.30 -21.73 8.33
CA CYS A 246 -9.48 -21.47 9.51
C CYS A 246 -10.26 -20.96 10.73
N SER A 247 -11.51 -20.53 10.55
CA SER A 247 -12.33 -19.94 11.62
C SER A 247 -12.74 -20.98 12.65
N GLU A 248 -12.48 -20.68 13.92
CA GLU A 248 -12.81 -21.50 15.09
C GLU A 248 -14.24 -21.22 15.60
N GLU A 249 -14.76 -20.01 15.34
CA GLU A 249 -16.07 -19.56 15.78
C GLU A 249 -17.19 -19.96 14.80
N GLN A 250 -18.35 -20.37 15.33
CA GLN A 250 -19.48 -20.78 14.47
C GLN A 250 -20.19 -19.58 13.83
N GLU A 251 -20.35 -18.49 14.57
CA GLU A 251 -21.00 -17.26 14.09
C GLU A 251 -20.22 -16.66 12.92
N ASP A 252 -18.89 -16.53 13.06
CA ASP A 252 -18.01 -16.03 11.99
C ASP A 252 -18.07 -16.91 10.73
N ARG A 253 -18.13 -18.24 10.88
CA ARG A 253 -18.29 -19.16 9.75
C ARG A 253 -19.62 -19.00 9.02
N GLU A 254 -20.69 -18.63 9.72
CA GLU A 254 -21.99 -18.35 9.13
C GLU A 254 -21.95 -17.06 8.32
N CYS A 255 -21.43 -15.97 8.89
CA CYS A 255 -21.22 -14.69 8.20
C CYS A 255 -20.36 -14.86 6.94
N LEU A 256 -19.22 -15.57 7.05
CA LEU A 256 -18.36 -15.88 5.91
C LEU A 256 -19.09 -16.70 4.84
N ASN A 257 -19.97 -17.62 5.24
CA ASN A 257 -20.75 -18.40 4.30
C ASN A 257 -21.82 -17.55 3.59
N GLN A 258 -22.45 -16.61 4.29
CA GLN A 258 -23.38 -15.63 3.70
C GLN A 258 -22.64 -14.72 2.70
N ALA A 259 -21.50 -14.16 3.08
CA ALA A 259 -20.65 -13.33 2.21
C ALA A 259 -20.25 -14.09 0.93
N ILE A 260 -19.73 -15.32 1.06
CA ILE A 260 -19.38 -16.17 -0.10
C ILE A 260 -20.60 -16.39 -1.00
N THR A 261 -21.77 -16.66 -0.40
CA THR A 261 -23.01 -16.92 -1.15
C THR A 261 -23.49 -15.69 -1.91
N ALA A 262 -23.48 -14.52 -1.28
CA ALA A 262 -23.86 -13.25 -1.90
C ALA A 262 -22.93 -12.90 -3.09
N LEU A 263 -21.63 -13.20 -2.96
CA LEU A 263 -20.62 -12.92 -4.00
C LEU A 263 -20.57 -13.96 -5.14
N MET A 264 -21.35 -15.06 -5.09
CA MET A 264 -21.31 -16.10 -6.13
C MET A 264 -21.70 -15.55 -7.52
N ASN A 265 -22.65 -14.61 -7.57
CA ASN A 265 -23.08 -14.02 -8.84
C ASN A 265 -21.97 -13.19 -9.47
N LEU A 266 -21.31 -12.35 -8.66
CA LEU A 266 -20.15 -11.55 -9.06
C LEU A 266 -19.01 -12.46 -9.53
N GLN A 267 -18.64 -13.47 -8.74
CA GLN A 267 -17.61 -14.45 -9.11
C GLN A 267 -17.91 -15.14 -10.44
N GLY A 268 -19.16 -15.57 -10.65
CA GLY A 268 -19.61 -16.16 -11.91
C GLY A 268 -19.56 -15.18 -13.08
N SER A 269 -19.84 -13.89 -12.86
CA SER A 269 -19.73 -12.87 -13.89
C SER A 269 -18.29 -12.54 -14.25
N MET A 270 -17.43 -12.36 -13.25
CA MET A 270 -15.99 -12.16 -13.46
C MET A 270 -15.36 -13.33 -14.20
N ASP A 271 -15.73 -14.58 -13.88
CA ASP A 271 -15.28 -15.77 -14.61
C ASP A 271 -15.69 -15.73 -16.09
N ARG A 272 -16.92 -15.31 -16.40
CA ARG A 272 -17.40 -15.15 -17.78
C ARG A 272 -16.63 -14.05 -18.52
N ILE A 273 -16.48 -12.88 -17.91
CA ILE A 273 -15.75 -11.74 -18.49
C ILE A 273 -14.29 -12.15 -18.76
N TYR A 274 -13.64 -12.77 -17.78
CA TYR A 274 -12.27 -13.23 -17.92
C TYR A 274 -12.14 -14.28 -19.03
N LYS A 275 -13.03 -15.27 -19.11
CA LYS A 275 -13.02 -16.27 -20.20
C LYS A 275 -13.31 -15.66 -21.58
N GLN A 276 -14.12 -14.62 -21.63
CA GLN A 276 -14.52 -13.95 -22.87
C GLN A 276 -13.39 -13.10 -23.45
N TYR A 277 -12.65 -12.38 -22.61
CA TYR A 277 -11.68 -11.37 -23.05
C TYR A 277 -10.21 -11.72 -22.76
N SER A 278 -9.93 -12.72 -21.93
CA SER A 278 -8.55 -13.12 -21.66
C SER A 278 -7.92 -13.69 -22.94
N PRO A 279 -6.73 -13.22 -23.34
CA PRO A 279 -5.94 -13.88 -24.37
C PRO A 279 -5.74 -15.34 -23.95
N ARG A 280 -5.86 -16.29 -24.89
CA ARG A 280 -5.56 -17.71 -24.63
C ARG A 280 -4.12 -17.83 -24.11
N ARG A 281 -3.93 -17.77 -22.80
CA ARG A 281 -2.63 -17.97 -22.13
C ARG A 281 -2.20 -19.41 -22.33
N ARG A 282 -0.90 -19.64 -22.45
CA ARG A 282 -0.35 -21.00 -22.37
C ARG A 282 -0.56 -21.52 -20.94
N PRO A 283 -0.92 -22.79 -20.74
CA PRO A 283 -1.02 -23.37 -19.40
C PRO A 283 0.33 -23.22 -18.67
N GLY A 284 0.36 -22.49 -17.56
CA GLY A 284 1.56 -22.27 -16.75
C GLY A 284 2.11 -20.83 -16.71
N ASP A 285 1.58 -19.90 -17.51
CA ASP A 285 1.92 -18.49 -17.33
C ASP A 285 1.30 -17.97 -16.02
N PRO A 286 2.10 -17.49 -15.05
CA PRO A 286 1.57 -16.95 -13.81
C PRO A 286 0.57 -15.83 -14.10
N VAL A 287 -0.42 -15.66 -13.21
CA VAL A 287 -1.14 -14.39 -13.06
C VAL A 287 -0.07 -13.29 -13.07
N CYS A 288 -0.31 -12.22 -13.82
CA CYS A 288 0.65 -11.16 -14.15
C CYS A 288 1.75 -11.01 -13.06
N PRO A 289 3.06 -10.99 -13.38
CA PRO A 289 4.12 -10.93 -12.36
C PRO A 289 3.97 -9.78 -11.34
N PHE A 290 3.19 -8.75 -11.71
CA PHE A 290 2.89 -7.57 -10.91
C PHE A 290 1.78 -7.78 -9.86
N TYR A 291 0.93 -8.80 -10.01
CA TYR A 291 0.07 -9.31 -8.94
C TYR A 291 0.67 -10.59 -8.37
N SER A 292 1.96 -10.51 -8.04
CA SER A 292 2.52 -11.50 -7.14
C SER A 292 2.02 -11.13 -5.75
N HIS A 293 1.23 -12.01 -5.14
CA HIS A 293 1.29 -12.15 -3.68
C HIS A 293 2.77 -12.13 -3.32
N GLN A 294 3.22 -11.05 -2.67
CA GLN A 294 4.58 -10.96 -2.12
C GLN A 294 4.75 -11.89 -0.91
N LEU A 295 3.93 -12.94 -0.81
CA LEU A 295 4.18 -14.16 -0.04
C LEU A 295 5.21 -15.08 -0.72
N ARG A 296 6.27 -14.51 -1.31
CA ARG A 296 7.48 -15.29 -1.52
C ARG A 296 8.42 -14.94 -0.40
N SER A 297 8.49 -15.84 0.58
CA SER A 297 9.59 -15.89 1.53
C SER A 297 10.88 -15.51 0.80
N LYS A 298 11.62 -14.52 1.31
CA LYS A 298 12.90 -14.04 0.78
C LYS A 298 13.82 -15.22 0.38
N HIS A 299 13.74 -16.33 1.12
CA HIS A 299 14.41 -17.59 0.82
C HIS A 299 14.02 -18.22 -0.53
N LEU A 300 12.75 -18.24 -0.91
CA LEU A 300 12.30 -18.80 -2.20
C LEU A 300 12.77 -17.93 -3.37
N ALA A 301 12.77 -16.60 -3.20
CA ALA A 301 13.33 -15.68 -4.18
C ALA A 301 14.83 -15.94 -4.39
N ILE A 302 15.60 -16.03 -3.31
CA ILE A 302 17.04 -16.32 -3.36
C ILE A 302 17.30 -17.71 -3.97
N LYS A 303 16.52 -18.73 -3.62
CA LYS A 303 16.64 -20.08 -4.24
C LYS A 303 16.47 -20.00 -5.75
N LYS A 304 15.45 -19.29 -6.24
CA LYS A 304 15.23 -19.09 -7.67
C LYS A 304 16.39 -18.36 -8.35
N MET A 305 16.93 -17.32 -7.71
CA MET A 305 18.07 -16.57 -8.24
C MET A 305 19.33 -17.43 -8.36
N ASN A 306 19.62 -18.23 -7.31
CA ASN A 306 20.75 -19.15 -7.30
C ASN A 306 20.60 -20.25 -8.37
N GLU A 307 19.38 -20.75 -8.57
CA GLU A 307 19.06 -21.71 -9.62
C GLU A 307 19.30 -21.12 -11.03
N ILE A 308 18.81 -19.90 -11.28
CA ILE A 308 19.03 -19.22 -12.56
C ILE A 308 20.53 -18.99 -12.80
N GLN A 309 21.27 -18.51 -11.81
CA GLN A 309 22.72 -18.29 -11.94
C GLN A 309 23.46 -19.60 -12.23
N LYS A 310 23.09 -20.70 -11.57
CA LYS A 310 23.67 -22.03 -11.80
C LYS A 310 23.38 -22.56 -13.21
N ASN A 311 22.25 -22.18 -13.80
CA ASN A 311 21.84 -22.56 -15.15
C ASN A 311 22.48 -21.70 -16.26
N ILE A 312 23.34 -20.73 -15.91
CA ILE A 312 24.06 -19.87 -16.84
C ILE A 312 25.56 -20.21 -16.83
N ASP A 313 26.07 -20.64 -17.99
CA ASP A 313 27.50 -20.89 -18.23
C ASP A 313 28.26 -19.57 -18.47
N GLY A 314 29.49 -19.51 -17.93
CA GLY A 314 30.38 -18.35 -18.08
C GLY A 314 29.93 -17.11 -17.30
N TRP A 315 29.45 -17.29 -16.07
CA TRP A 315 29.11 -16.18 -15.18
C TRP A 315 30.33 -15.33 -14.84
N GLU A 316 30.21 -14.01 -15.00
CA GLU A 316 31.27 -13.04 -14.70
C GLU A 316 30.76 -11.97 -13.71
N GLY A 317 31.54 -11.72 -12.66
CA GLY A 317 31.24 -10.72 -11.63
C GLY A 317 30.51 -11.27 -10.40
N LYS A 318 29.95 -10.36 -9.58
CA LYS A 318 29.24 -10.68 -8.33
C LYS A 318 28.00 -11.54 -8.59
N ASP A 319 27.62 -12.36 -7.60
CA ASP A 319 26.42 -13.20 -7.64
C ASP A 319 25.15 -12.35 -7.78
N ILE A 320 24.09 -12.93 -8.37
CA ILE A 320 22.81 -12.23 -8.57
C ILE A 320 22.23 -11.79 -7.22
N GLY A 321 22.28 -12.65 -6.20
CA GLY A 321 21.78 -12.35 -4.85
C GLY A 321 22.52 -11.22 -4.11
N GLN A 322 23.66 -10.74 -4.61
CA GLN A 322 24.40 -9.62 -4.01
C GLN A 322 23.97 -8.25 -4.56
N CYS A 323 23.17 -8.22 -5.63
CA CYS A 323 22.80 -6.96 -6.29
C CYS A 323 21.34 -6.91 -6.73
N CYS A 324 20.60 -7.98 -6.49
CA CYS A 324 19.19 -8.11 -6.78
C CYS A 324 18.49 -8.76 -5.59
N ASN A 325 17.20 -8.50 -5.42
CA ASN A 325 16.36 -9.13 -4.40
C ASN A 325 15.21 -9.92 -5.02
N GLU A 326 14.83 -9.59 -6.26
CA GLU A 326 13.64 -10.14 -6.89
C GLU A 326 13.86 -10.50 -8.36
N PHE A 327 13.27 -11.61 -8.77
CA PHE A 327 13.13 -12.00 -10.16
C PHE A 327 11.77 -11.53 -10.69
N ILE A 328 11.77 -10.82 -11.81
CA ILE A 328 10.59 -10.11 -12.33
C ILE A 328 9.98 -10.86 -13.50
N MET A 329 10.77 -11.08 -14.56
CA MET A 329 10.30 -11.79 -15.75
C MET A 329 11.44 -12.43 -16.53
N GLU A 330 11.11 -13.44 -17.33
CA GLU A 330 12.01 -14.03 -18.32
C GLU A 330 11.32 -14.13 -19.67
N GLY A 331 12.10 -14.10 -20.75
CA GLY A 331 11.53 -14.25 -22.07
C GLY A 331 12.55 -14.09 -23.21
N PRO A 332 12.16 -14.47 -24.44
CA PRO A 332 12.98 -14.30 -25.61
C PRO A 332 12.94 -12.85 -26.12
N LEU A 333 14.11 -12.30 -26.46
CA LEU A 333 14.25 -11.02 -27.17
C LEU A 333 15.32 -11.13 -28.27
N THR A 334 15.08 -10.46 -29.39
CA THR A 334 16.04 -10.40 -30.50
C THR A 334 16.87 -9.13 -30.38
N ARG A 335 18.18 -9.27 -30.16
CA ARG A 335 19.10 -8.14 -30.22
C ARG A 335 19.38 -7.79 -31.69
N ILE A 336 19.13 -6.54 -32.08
CA ILE A 336 19.43 -6.06 -33.42
C ILE A 336 20.95 -6.11 -33.66
N GLY A 337 21.37 -6.72 -34.77
CA GLY A 337 22.78 -7.01 -35.07
C GLY A 337 23.31 -8.33 -34.52
N ALA A 338 22.54 -9.08 -33.71
CA ALA A 338 22.94 -10.40 -33.23
C ALA A 338 22.42 -11.53 -34.13
N LYS A 339 23.24 -12.57 -34.35
CA LYS A 339 22.90 -13.73 -35.20
C LYS A 339 21.82 -14.66 -34.63
N HIS A 340 21.57 -14.62 -33.32
CA HIS A 340 20.64 -15.53 -32.65
C HIS A 340 19.81 -14.76 -31.63
N GLU A 341 18.59 -15.22 -31.41
CA GLU A 341 17.72 -14.80 -30.31
C GLU A 341 18.43 -14.98 -28.96
N ARG A 342 18.12 -14.09 -28.02
CA ARG A 342 18.61 -14.14 -26.64
C ARG A 342 17.46 -14.48 -25.72
N HIS A 343 17.73 -15.33 -24.74
CA HIS A 343 16.84 -15.51 -23.61
C HIS A 343 17.26 -14.51 -22.53
N ILE A 344 16.33 -13.69 -22.06
CA ILE A 344 16.61 -12.62 -21.11
C ILE A 344 15.98 -12.95 -19.77
N PHE A 345 16.76 -12.78 -18.70
CA PHE A 345 16.28 -12.81 -17.32
C PHE A 345 16.32 -11.39 -16.76
N LEU A 346 15.18 -10.90 -16.26
CA LEU A 346 15.06 -9.58 -15.64
C LEU A 346 14.89 -9.71 -14.13
N PHE A 347 15.75 -9.00 -13.42
CA PHE A 347 15.73 -8.81 -11.98
C PHE A 347 15.57 -7.31 -11.68
N ASP A 348 15.28 -6.98 -10.43
CA ASP A 348 15.17 -5.60 -9.94
C ASP A 348 16.43 -4.75 -10.24
N GLY A 349 17.62 -5.30 -10.02
CA GLY A 349 18.89 -4.59 -10.24
C GLY A 349 19.60 -4.90 -11.56
N LEU A 350 19.23 -5.99 -12.26
CA LEU A 350 19.98 -6.53 -13.39
C LEU A 350 19.09 -7.05 -14.51
N MET A 351 19.52 -6.82 -15.75
CA MET A 351 19.01 -7.55 -16.92
C MET A 351 20.13 -8.40 -17.53
N ILE A 352 19.87 -9.70 -17.70
CA ILE A 352 20.86 -10.69 -18.12
C ILE A 352 20.47 -11.24 -19.48
N SER A 353 21.35 -11.09 -20.47
CA SER A 353 21.14 -11.61 -21.83
C SER A 353 21.95 -12.89 -22.05
N CYS A 354 21.25 -13.98 -22.35
CA CYS A 354 21.83 -15.31 -22.52
C CYS A 354 21.59 -15.87 -23.93
N LYS A 355 22.53 -16.69 -24.42
CA LYS A 355 22.32 -17.53 -25.59
C LYS A 355 21.81 -18.91 -25.13
N PRO A 356 20.66 -19.40 -25.61
CA PRO A 356 20.20 -20.75 -25.30
C PRO A 356 21.09 -21.79 -26.00
N ASN A 357 21.51 -22.81 -25.26
CA ASN A 357 22.31 -23.93 -25.76
C ASN A 357 21.40 -25.11 -26.08
N HIS A 358 20.63 -25.02 -27.16
CA HIS A 358 19.70 -26.08 -27.54
C HIS A 358 20.46 -27.33 -28.04
N GLY A 359 20.43 -28.43 -27.28
CA GLY A 359 20.70 -29.78 -27.76
C GLY A 359 22.08 -30.11 -28.32
N GLN A 360 23.11 -29.28 -28.11
CA GLN A 360 24.48 -29.66 -28.51
C GLN A 360 24.94 -30.84 -27.66
N THR A 361 25.22 -31.98 -28.30
CA THR A 361 25.78 -33.20 -27.70
C THR A 361 27.07 -32.83 -26.99
N ARG A 362 27.03 -32.67 -25.66
CA ARG A 362 28.17 -32.17 -24.89
C ARG A 362 29.13 -33.32 -24.62
N LEU A 363 30.43 -33.03 -24.73
CA LEU A 363 31.49 -33.93 -24.29
C LEU A 363 31.38 -34.14 -22.77
N PRO A 364 31.62 -35.37 -22.25
CA PRO A 364 31.59 -35.63 -20.82
C PRO A 364 32.62 -34.76 -20.10
N GLY A 365 32.18 -33.91 -19.17
CA GLY A 365 33.01 -32.99 -18.38
C GLY A 365 32.74 -31.49 -18.58
N TYR A 366 31.89 -31.09 -19.53
CA TYR A 366 31.46 -29.69 -19.68
C TYR A 366 30.18 -29.37 -18.89
N SER A 367 30.05 -28.11 -18.46
CA SER A 367 28.90 -27.59 -17.71
C SER A 367 27.56 -28.01 -18.34
N SER A 368 26.61 -28.46 -17.53
CA SER A 368 25.26 -28.85 -17.95
C SER A 368 24.30 -27.66 -18.13
N ALA A 369 24.80 -26.43 -17.97
CA ALA A 369 24.00 -25.20 -18.02
C ALA A 369 23.32 -24.98 -19.39
N GLU A 370 22.00 -24.76 -19.36
CA GLU A 370 21.15 -24.56 -20.53
C GLU A 370 21.44 -23.25 -21.27
N TYR A 371 21.95 -22.25 -20.56
CA TYR A 371 22.19 -20.91 -21.07
C TYR A 371 23.68 -20.58 -21.03
N ARG A 372 24.13 -19.72 -21.94
CA ARG A 372 25.47 -19.12 -21.89
C ARG A 372 25.35 -17.60 -21.80
N LEU A 373 26.02 -17.01 -20.81
CA LEU A 373 26.03 -15.56 -20.62
C LEU A 373 26.60 -14.86 -21.87
N LYS A 374 25.95 -13.76 -22.27
CA LYS A 374 26.45 -12.87 -23.32
C LYS A 374 26.68 -11.46 -22.82
N GLU A 375 25.67 -10.87 -22.18
CA GLU A 375 25.74 -9.49 -21.70
C GLU A 375 25.00 -9.36 -20.37
N LYS A 376 25.50 -8.48 -19.52
CA LYS A 376 24.90 -8.10 -18.23
C LYS A 376 24.70 -6.60 -18.22
N PHE A 377 23.48 -6.20 -17.85
CA PHE A 377 23.03 -4.82 -17.85
C PHE A 377 22.66 -4.44 -16.42
N VAL A 378 23.33 -3.42 -15.88
CA VAL A 378 22.97 -2.87 -14.56
C VAL A 378 21.88 -1.83 -14.77
N MET A 379 20.67 -2.12 -14.31
CA MET A 379 19.46 -1.35 -14.67
C MET A 379 19.57 0.13 -14.28
N ARG A 380 20.28 0.44 -13.19
CA ARG A 380 20.50 1.83 -12.73
C ARG A 380 21.30 2.70 -13.71
N LYS A 381 22.19 2.11 -14.52
CA LYS A 381 23.07 2.84 -15.46
C LYS A 381 22.46 2.95 -16.86
N ILE A 382 21.20 2.56 -17.04
CA ILE A 382 20.54 2.42 -18.34
C ILE A 382 19.32 3.33 -18.42
N GLN A 383 19.19 4.04 -19.53
CA GLN A 383 17.97 4.70 -19.93
C GLN A 383 17.23 3.85 -20.96
N ILE A 384 15.93 3.69 -20.78
CA ILE A 384 15.07 2.91 -21.69
C ILE A 384 14.32 3.88 -22.59
N CYS A 385 14.46 3.72 -23.90
CA CYS A 385 13.79 4.54 -24.89
C CYS A 385 12.91 3.68 -25.79
N ASP A 386 11.63 4.04 -25.92
CA ASP A 386 10.75 3.42 -26.90
C ASP A 386 11.19 3.78 -28.34
N LYS A 387 11.23 2.78 -29.23
CA LYS A 387 11.51 2.99 -30.65
C LYS A 387 10.27 2.70 -31.49
N GLU A 388 10.02 3.59 -32.43
CA GLU A 388 9.00 3.40 -33.47
C GLU A 388 9.42 2.28 -34.43
N ASP A 389 8.42 1.64 -35.03
CA ASP A 389 8.65 0.56 -35.98
C ASP A 389 9.29 1.09 -37.26
N THR A 390 10.34 0.41 -37.72
CA THR A 390 11.06 0.72 -38.97
C THR A 390 10.98 -0.45 -39.93
N CYS A 391 11.58 -0.31 -41.13
CA CYS A 391 11.70 -1.43 -42.07
C CYS A 391 12.61 -2.56 -41.54
N GLU A 392 13.53 -2.25 -40.60
CA GLU A 392 14.55 -3.19 -40.11
C GLU A 392 14.11 -3.93 -38.85
N TYR A 393 13.32 -3.29 -37.99
CA TYR A 393 12.84 -3.86 -36.75
C TYR A 393 11.44 -3.36 -36.41
N LYS A 394 10.66 -4.23 -35.78
CA LYS A 394 9.35 -3.91 -35.20
C LYS A 394 9.35 -4.29 -33.73
N HIS A 395 8.51 -3.61 -32.96
CA HIS A 395 8.34 -3.87 -31.55
C HIS A 395 9.66 -3.79 -30.77
N ALA A 396 10.44 -2.74 -31.07
CA ALA A 396 11.76 -2.54 -30.47
C ALA A 396 11.78 -1.47 -29.38
N PHE A 397 12.76 -1.59 -28.49
CA PHE A 397 13.15 -0.59 -27.51
C PHE A 397 14.68 -0.52 -27.42
N GLU A 398 15.20 0.63 -27.04
CA GLU A 398 16.63 0.91 -26.93
C GLU A 398 17.04 1.04 -25.47
N LEU A 399 18.17 0.41 -25.12
CA LEU A 399 18.85 0.57 -23.85
C LEU A 399 20.11 1.40 -24.09
N VAL A 400 20.13 2.61 -23.55
CA VAL A 400 21.25 3.55 -23.65
C VAL A 400 22.03 3.51 -22.33
N SER A 401 23.31 3.12 -22.39
CA SER A 401 24.22 3.20 -21.24
C SER A 401 24.68 4.64 -21.00
N LYS A 402 25.11 4.96 -19.77
CA LYS A 402 25.79 6.24 -19.45
C LYS A 402 26.99 6.53 -20.35
N ASP A 403 27.66 5.50 -20.89
CA ASP A 403 28.79 5.63 -21.82
C ASP A 403 28.37 5.83 -23.29
N GLU A 404 27.12 6.24 -23.55
CA GLU A 404 26.48 6.40 -24.88
C GLU A 404 26.42 5.14 -25.77
N ASN A 405 26.82 3.98 -25.26
CA ASN A 405 26.60 2.71 -25.95
C ASN A 405 25.10 2.38 -25.95
N SER A 406 24.50 2.28 -27.14
CA SER A 406 23.09 1.93 -27.29
C SER A 406 22.90 0.52 -27.86
N ILE A 407 21.92 -0.20 -27.30
CA ILE A 407 21.58 -1.57 -27.71
C ILE A 407 20.08 -1.65 -27.92
N ILE A 408 19.68 -2.14 -29.09
CA ILE A 408 18.27 -2.27 -29.47
C ILE A 408 17.84 -3.73 -29.32
N PHE A 409 16.75 -3.95 -28.59
CA PHE A 409 16.06 -5.23 -28.46
C PHE A 409 14.70 -5.15 -29.15
N ALA A 410 14.32 -6.22 -29.84
CA ALA A 410 13.02 -6.37 -30.49
C ALA A 410 12.28 -7.60 -29.96
N ALA A 411 11.00 -7.42 -29.64
CA ALA A 411 10.09 -8.48 -29.23
C ALA A 411 9.37 -9.10 -30.44
N LYS A 412 8.76 -10.30 -30.27
CA LYS A 412 8.06 -10.97 -31.37
C LYS A 412 6.71 -10.34 -31.69
N SER A 413 6.09 -9.73 -30.68
CA SER A 413 4.79 -9.08 -30.79
C SER A 413 4.74 -7.77 -30.01
N ALA A 414 3.76 -6.93 -30.33
CA ALA A 414 3.48 -5.72 -29.55
C ALA A 414 3.10 -6.03 -28.10
N GLU A 415 2.41 -7.15 -27.85
CA GLU A 415 2.07 -7.62 -26.50
C GLU A 415 3.32 -7.94 -25.68
N GLU A 416 4.27 -8.69 -26.26
CA GLU A 416 5.55 -8.97 -25.60
C GLU A 416 6.35 -7.70 -25.35
N LYS A 417 6.42 -6.77 -26.33
CA LYS A 417 7.03 -5.45 -26.11
C LYS A 417 6.37 -4.71 -24.94
N ASN A 418 5.04 -4.71 -24.87
CA ASN A 418 4.31 -4.05 -23.79
C ASN A 418 4.59 -4.71 -22.44
N ASN A 419 4.73 -6.04 -22.37
CA ASN A 419 5.14 -6.75 -21.15
C ASN A 419 6.54 -6.30 -20.69
N TRP A 420 7.52 -6.29 -21.61
CA TRP A 420 8.89 -5.87 -21.33
C TRP A 420 8.99 -4.41 -20.93
N MET A 421 8.38 -3.51 -21.71
CA MET A 421 8.36 -2.08 -21.41
C MET A 421 7.67 -1.79 -20.08
N ALA A 422 6.56 -2.46 -19.76
CA ALA A 422 5.92 -2.30 -18.46
C ALA A 422 6.87 -2.66 -17.32
N ALA A 423 7.58 -3.79 -17.38
CA ALA A 423 8.53 -4.17 -16.33
C ALA A 423 9.72 -3.21 -16.22
N LEU A 424 10.33 -2.87 -17.34
CA LEU A 424 11.51 -2.00 -17.40
C LEU A 424 11.20 -0.57 -16.93
N ILE A 425 10.08 -0.01 -17.38
CA ILE A 425 9.63 1.35 -17.01
C ILE A 425 9.13 1.37 -15.57
N SER A 426 8.38 0.36 -15.11
CA SER A 426 8.00 0.25 -13.70
C SER A 426 9.22 0.25 -12.79
N LEU A 427 10.27 -0.53 -13.11
CA LEU A 427 11.51 -0.52 -12.33
C LEU A 427 12.19 0.85 -12.33
N HIS A 428 12.27 1.48 -13.49
CA HIS A 428 13.00 2.75 -13.63
C HIS A 428 12.31 3.91 -12.93
N TYR A 429 10.98 3.95 -12.96
CA TYR A 429 10.19 5.09 -12.51
C TYR A 429 9.40 4.85 -11.22
N ARG A 430 9.48 3.65 -10.60
CA ARG A 430 8.78 3.35 -9.34
C ARG A 430 9.05 4.40 -8.27
N SER A 431 10.31 4.70 -7.98
CA SER A 431 10.65 5.67 -6.94
C SER A 431 10.20 7.10 -7.27
N THR A 432 10.17 7.46 -8.56
CA THR A 432 9.66 8.76 -9.01
C THR A 432 8.15 8.85 -8.77
N LEU A 433 7.40 7.82 -9.16
CA LEU A 433 5.96 7.74 -8.95
C LEU A 433 5.60 7.73 -7.45
N ASP A 434 6.34 6.96 -6.65
CA ASP A 434 6.17 6.94 -5.18
C ASP A 434 6.38 8.33 -4.56
N ARG A 435 7.45 9.04 -4.94
CA ARG A 435 7.70 10.42 -4.47
C ARG A 435 6.59 11.39 -4.90
N MET A 436 6.09 11.26 -6.13
CA MET A 436 4.97 12.06 -6.62
C MET A 436 3.71 11.82 -5.79
N LEU A 437 3.34 10.57 -5.56
CA LEU A 437 2.19 10.21 -4.73
C LEU A 437 2.34 10.74 -3.31
N ASP A 438 3.49 10.50 -2.70
CA ASP A 438 3.82 10.93 -1.35
C ASP A 438 3.74 12.46 -1.19
N SER A 439 4.15 13.22 -2.21
CA SER A 439 4.02 14.68 -2.22
C SER A 439 2.56 15.13 -2.33
N VAL A 440 1.73 14.42 -3.09
CA VAL A 440 0.30 14.72 -3.23
C VAL A 440 -0.44 14.44 -1.93
N LEU A 441 -0.21 13.27 -1.33
CA LEU A 441 -0.83 12.89 -0.05
C LEU A 441 -0.46 13.87 1.08
N LEU A 442 0.81 14.26 1.17
CA LEU A 442 1.25 15.24 2.17
C LEU A 442 0.61 16.62 1.93
N LYS A 443 0.43 17.02 0.67
CA LYS A 443 -0.22 18.29 0.34
C LYS A 443 -1.70 18.26 0.75
N GLU A 444 -2.43 17.19 0.45
CA GLU A 444 -3.82 17.04 0.87
C GLU A 444 -3.98 17.03 2.38
N GLU A 445 -3.08 16.35 3.10
CA GLU A 445 -3.08 16.33 4.56
C GLU A 445 -2.91 17.75 5.15
N ASN A 446 -2.03 18.56 4.55
CA ASN A 446 -1.78 19.95 4.96
C ASN A 446 -2.91 20.91 4.57
N GLU A 447 -3.57 20.68 3.43
CA GLU A 447 -4.67 21.53 2.95
C GLU A 447 -5.97 21.30 3.73
N GLN A 448 -6.16 20.11 4.31
CA GLN A 448 -7.35 19.73 5.08
C GLN A 448 -6.98 19.24 6.49
N PRO A 449 -6.38 20.08 7.36
CA PRO A 449 -6.03 19.66 8.71
C PRO A 449 -7.29 19.32 9.51
N LEU A 450 -7.20 18.26 10.32
CA LEU A 450 -8.31 17.82 11.18
C LEU A 450 -8.74 18.95 12.13
N ARG A 451 -9.96 19.46 11.95
CA ARG A 451 -10.49 20.55 12.78
C ARG A 451 -11.15 19.98 14.02
N LEU A 452 -10.61 20.33 15.18
CA LEU A 452 -11.16 19.94 16.47
C LEU A 452 -12.08 21.04 17.03
N PRO A 453 -13.07 20.69 17.87
CA PRO A 453 -13.90 21.66 18.58
C PRO A 453 -13.07 22.60 19.47
N SER A 454 -13.64 23.75 19.84
CA SER A 454 -13.00 24.67 20.78
C SER A 454 -12.79 24.02 22.16
N PRO A 455 -11.64 24.24 22.82
CA PRO A 455 -11.40 23.77 24.19
C PRO A 455 -12.42 24.26 25.22
N GLU A 456 -13.11 25.38 24.95
CA GLU A 456 -14.17 25.92 25.80
C GLU A 456 -15.44 25.06 25.78
N VAL A 457 -15.71 24.40 24.64
CA VAL A 457 -16.90 23.56 24.43
C VAL A 457 -16.58 22.09 24.74
N TYR A 458 -15.35 21.65 24.51
CA TYR A 458 -14.96 20.26 24.68
C TYR A 458 -13.56 20.14 25.29
N ARG A 459 -13.50 19.86 26.60
CA ARG A 459 -12.25 19.95 27.39
C ARG A 459 -11.15 18.95 27.02
N PHE A 460 -11.48 17.87 26.28
CA PHE A 460 -10.52 16.84 25.88
C PHE A 460 -9.70 17.21 24.64
N VAL A 461 -9.86 18.42 24.08
CA VAL A 461 -9.00 18.95 22.99
C VAL A 461 -7.97 19.96 23.48
N VAL A 462 -7.91 20.23 24.79
CA VAL A 462 -6.86 21.06 25.38
C VAL A 462 -5.51 20.46 25.01
N LYS A 463 -4.57 21.26 24.48
CA LYS A 463 -3.26 20.74 24.05
C LYS A 463 -2.47 20.17 25.21
N ASP A 464 -1.64 19.17 24.91
CA ASP A 464 -0.70 18.60 25.89
C ASP A 464 0.32 19.65 26.36
N SER A 465 0.60 19.64 27.65
CA SER A 465 1.65 20.43 28.30
C SER A 465 2.24 19.64 29.45
N GLU A 466 3.44 20.01 29.90
CA GLU A 466 4.09 19.41 31.08
C GLU A 466 3.25 19.50 32.36
N GLU A 467 2.26 20.39 32.40
CA GLU A 467 1.36 20.59 33.53
C GLU A 467 0.17 19.61 33.54
N ASN A 468 -0.24 19.09 32.36
CA ASN A 468 -1.47 18.30 32.23
C ASN A 468 -1.23 16.81 31.92
N ILE A 469 -0.09 16.47 31.33
CA ILE A 469 0.33 15.09 31.05
C ILE A 469 1.87 14.98 31.05
N VAL A 470 2.37 13.87 31.57
CA VAL A 470 3.80 13.56 31.63
C VAL A 470 4.02 12.17 31.05
N PHE A 471 4.92 12.08 30.08
CA PHE A 471 5.32 10.83 29.44
C PHE A 471 6.62 10.30 30.06
N GLU A 472 6.88 9.00 29.90
CA GLU A 472 8.12 8.38 30.38
C GLU A 472 9.19 8.36 29.28
N ASP A 473 10.23 9.18 29.42
CA ASP A 473 11.27 9.35 28.40
C ASP A 473 12.17 8.12 28.18
N ASN A 474 12.24 7.21 29.16
CA ASN A 474 13.20 6.09 29.17
C ASN A 474 12.61 4.74 28.69
N LEU A 475 11.31 4.68 28.41
CA LEU A 475 10.63 3.49 27.94
C LEU A 475 9.78 3.85 26.72
N GLN A 476 10.41 3.99 25.56
CA GLN A 476 9.65 3.88 24.32
C GLN A 476 9.20 2.41 24.21
N SER A 477 7.88 2.20 24.15
CA SER A 477 7.35 0.87 23.86
C SER A 477 7.92 0.38 22.53
N ARG A 478 8.11 -0.94 22.37
CA ARG A 478 8.49 -1.53 21.07
C ARG A 478 7.49 -1.19 19.95
N SER A 479 6.28 -0.77 20.32
CA SER A 479 5.20 -0.38 19.41
C SER A 479 5.17 1.12 19.04
N GLY A 480 6.07 1.96 19.59
CA GLY A 480 6.07 3.40 19.32
C GLY A 480 4.95 4.20 20.00
N ILE A 481 4.14 3.54 20.85
CA ILE A 481 3.07 4.18 21.64
C ILE A 481 3.69 4.89 22.86
N PRO A 482 3.35 6.17 23.12
CA PRO A 482 3.84 6.91 24.29
C PRO A 482 3.36 6.30 25.62
N ILE A 483 4.29 5.99 26.54
CA ILE A 483 3.96 5.50 27.88
C ILE A 483 3.70 6.69 28.80
N ILE A 484 2.53 6.69 29.44
CA ILE A 484 2.09 7.78 30.32
C ILE A 484 2.60 7.51 31.74
N LYS A 485 3.39 8.44 32.27
CA LYS A 485 3.87 8.41 33.65
C LYS A 485 2.84 8.98 34.63
N GLY A 486 2.10 10.00 34.21
CA GLY A 486 1.05 10.63 35.00
C GLY A 486 0.34 11.75 34.24
N GLY A 487 -0.79 12.20 34.74
CA GLY A 487 -1.56 13.28 34.12
C GLY A 487 -2.86 13.55 34.88
N THR A 488 -3.56 14.60 34.45
CA THR A 488 -4.90 14.90 34.96
C THR A 488 -5.89 13.81 34.55
N VAL A 489 -6.98 13.61 35.32
CA VAL A 489 -8.01 12.60 35.01
C VAL A 489 -8.58 12.81 33.60
N VAL A 490 -8.75 14.07 33.17
CA VAL A 490 -9.21 14.43 31.82
C VAL A 490 -8.25 13.90 30.75
N LYS A 491 -6.94 14.13 30.90
CA LYS A 491 -5.92 13.67 29.96
C LYS A 491 -5.75 12.15 29.97
N LEU A 492 -5.91 11.50 31.12
CA LEU A 492 -5.91 10.05 31.21
C LEU A 492 -7.10 9.43 30.46
N ILE A 493 -8.29 10.03 30.56
CA ILE A 493 -9.48 9.57 29.81
C ILE A 493 -9.35 9.86 28.31
N GLU A 494 -8.77 11.00 27.94
CA GLU A 494 -8.43 11.31 26.54
C GLU A 494 -7.50 10.24 25.96
N ARG A 495 -6.46 9.83 26.72
CA ARG A 495 -5.52 8.80 26.27
C ARG A 495 -6.10 7.39 26.33
N LEU A 496 -7.04 7.13 27.23
CA LEU A 496 -7.82 5.89 27.29
C LEU A 496 -8.67 5.67 26.03
N THR A 497 -9.10 6.78 25.42
CA THR A 497 -9.92 6.83 24.21
C THR A 497 -9.28 7.76 23.19
N TYR A 498 -7.96 7.62 23.00
CA TYR A 498 -7.26 8.49 22.05
C TYR A 498 -7.78 8.21 20.64
N HIS A 499 -7.59 9.09 19.66
CA HIS A 499 -8.08 8.86 18.30
C HIS A 499 -7.00 8.23 17.40
N MET A 500 -5.73 8.59 17.60
CA MET A 500 -4.63 8.13 16.73
C MET A 500 -4.17 6.69 16.98
N TYR A 501 -4.31 6.19 18.21
CA TYR A 501 -3.84 4.85 18.58
C TYR A 501 -4.63 4.29 19.76
N ALA A 502 -4.71 2.97 19.84
CA ALA A 502 -5.24 2.23 20.98
C ALA A 502 -4.10 1.67 21.85
N ASP A 503 -4.30 1.66 23.17
CA ASP A 503 -3.37 1.02 24.12
C ASP A 503 -4.14 0.09 25.07
N PRO A 504 -4.30 -1.20 24.70
CA PRO A 504 -4.98 -2.19 25.54
C PRO A 504 -4.33 -2.37 26.92
N ASN A 505 -3.01 -2.17 27.03
CA ASN A 505 -2.29 -2.28 28.30
C ASN A 505 -2.62 -1.12 29.22
N PHE A 506 -2.69 0.10 28.67
CA PHE A 506 -3.14 1.27 29.42
C PHE A 506 -4.59 1.12 29.87
N VAL A 507 -5.48 0.63 28.99
CA VAL A 507 -6.89 0.35 29.33
C VAL A 507 -6.97 -0.58 30.55
N ARG A 508 -6.31 -1.76 30.49
CA ARG A 508 -6.31 -2.73 31.59
C ARG A 508 -5.78 -2.13 32.89
N THR A 509 -4.65 -1.43 32.81
CA THR A 509 -4.00 -0.81 33.98
C THR A 509 -4.89 0.26 34.61
N PHE A 510 -5.47 1.15 33.78
CA PHE A 510 -6.37 2.21 34.21
C PHE A 510 -7.61 1.61 34.88
N LEU A 511 -8.30 0.67 34.23
CA LEU A 511 -9.52 0.05 34.76
C LEU A 511 -9.29 -0.75 36.06
N THR A 512 -8.09 -1.28 36.25
CA THR A 512 -7.72 -1.97 37.49
C THR A 512 -7.44 -0.99 38.64
N THR A 513 -6.91 0.21 38.35
CA THR A 513 -6.33 1.11 39.37
C THR A 513 -7.08 2.42 39.58
N TYR A 514 -8.02 2.79 38.69
CA TYR A 514 -8.67 4.12 38.70
C TYR A 514 -9.37 4.47 40.01
N ARG A 515 -9.87 3.47 40.73
CA ARG A 515 -10.59 3.67 42.01
C ARG A 515 -9.75 4.34 43.09
N SER A 516 -8.42 4.35 42.92
CA SER A 516 -7.50 5.06 43.83
C SER A 516 -7.54 6.59 43.66
N PHE A 517 -7.96 7.10 42.50
CA PHE A 517 -7.91 8.54 42.18
C PHE A 517 -9.20 9.09 41.52
N CYS A 518 -10.16 8.25 41.12
CA CYS A 518 -11.40 8.68 40.48
C CYS A 518 -12.59 7.79 40.93
N LYS A 519 -13.74 8.40 41.25
CA LYS A 519 -14.94 7.65 41.64
C LYS A 519 -15.64 7.05 40.42
N PRO A 520 -16.30 5.88 40.53
CA PRO A 520 -17.00 5.26 39.40
C PRO A 520 -18.06 6.15 38.72
N GLN A 521 -18.82 6.94 39.50
CA GLN A 521 -19.81 7.87 38.94
C GLN A 521 -19.15 9.02 38.16
N GLU A 522 -18.04 9.55 38.69
CA GLU A 522 -17.28 10.62 38.06
C GLU A 522 -16.61 10.15 36.77
N LEU A 523 -16.04 8.93 36.78
CA LEU A 523 -15.50 8.29 35.57
C LEU A 523 -16.58 8.11 34.50
N LEU A 524 -17.77 7.63 34.87
CA LEU A 524 -18.88 7.47 33.94
C LEU A 524 -19.30 8.81 33.33
N SER A 525 -19.45 9.86 34.14
CA SER A 525 -19.81 11.20 33.65
C SER A 525 -18.76 11.76 32.68
N LEU A 526 -17.46 11.63 33.00
CA LEU A 526 -16.38 12.10 32.13
C LEU A 526 -16.30 11.29 30.83
N LEU A 527 -16.55 9.99 30.88
CA LEU A 527 -16.63 9.17 29.68
C LEU A 527 -17.82 9.60 28.81
N ILE A 528 -19.01 9.85 29.39
CA ILE A 528 -20.18 10.31 28.62
C ILE A 528 -19.87 11.66 27.95
N GLU A 529 -19.23 12.58 28.67
CA GLU A 529 -18.75 13.85 28.10
C GLU A 529 -17.77 13.60 26.95
N ARG A 530 -16.87 12.61 27.08
CA ARG A 530 -15.92 12.22 26.02
C ARG A 530 -16.65 11.69 24.77
N PHE A 531 -17.74 10.94 24.95
CA PHE A 531 -18.53 10.35 23.85
C PHE A 531 -19.35 11.40 23.08
N GLU A 532 -19.90 12.40 23.78
CA GLU A 532 -20.70 13.47 23.20
C GLU A 532 -19.81 14.57 22.57
N ILE A 533 -19.16 14.21 21.46
CA ILE A 533 -18.24 15.11 20.75
C ILE A 533 -19.07 16.13 19.94
N PRO A 534 -18.96 17.44 20.21
CA PRO A 534 -19.63 18.46 19.41
C PRO A 534 -18.96 18.59 18.05
N GLU A 535 -19.74 18.90 17.01
CA GLU A 535 -19.18 19.17 15.68
C GLU A 535 -18.44 20.52 15.67
N PRO A 536 -17.33 20.63 14.91
CA PRO A 536 -16.64 21.91 14.76
C PRO A 536 -17.55 22.93 14.06
N GLU A 537 -17.38 24.21 14.39
CA GLU A 537 -18.17 25.26 13.78
C GLU A 537 -17.98 25.29 12.24
N PRO A 538 -19.06 25.47 11.45
CA PRO A 538 -18.96 25.57 10.00
C PRO A 538 -18.05 26.72 9.59
N THR A 539 -17.25 26.50 8.55
CA THR A 539 -16.39 27.55 8.01
C THR A 539 -17.21 28.65 7.34
N ASP A 540 -16.62 29.83 7.13
CA ASP A 540 -17.31 30.89 6.39
C ASP A 540 -17.62 30.47 4.94
N ALA A 541 -16.80 29.58 4.36
CA ALA A 541 -17.08 28.95 3.07
C ALA A 541 -18.29 28.01 3.14
N ASP A 542 -18.42 27.22 4.21
CA ASP A 542 -19.57 26.33 4.43
C ASP A 542 -20.85 27.13 4.65
N LYS A 543 -20.79 28.21 5.43
CA LYS A 543 -21.91 29.14 5.62
C LYS A 543 -22.37 29.74 4.28
N LEU A 544 -21.43 30.15 3.44
CA LEU A 544 -21.74 30.67 2.09
C LEU A 544 -22.33 29.60 1.16
N ALA A 545 -21.89 28.33 1.27
CA ALA A 545 -22.46 27.22 0.50
C ALA A 545 -23.90 26.90 0.96
N ILE A 546 -24.15 26.90 2.28
CA ILE A 546 -25.49 26.77 2.88
C ILE A 546 -26.42 27.87 2.36
N GLU A 547 -25.94 29.12 2.37
CA GLU A 547 -26.71 30.27 1.89
C GLU A 547 -27.06 30.16 0.40
N LYS A 548 -26.23 29.47 -0.40
CA LYS A 548 -26.50 29.17 -1.82
C LYS A 548 -27.38 27.94 -2.04
N GLY A 549 -27.78 27.23 -0.99
CA GLY A 549 -28.57 25.99 -1.07
C GLY A 549 -27.75 24.78 -1.55
N GLU A 550 -26.42 24.87 -1.55
CA GLU A 550 -25.52 23.75 -1.79
C GLU A 550 -25.38 22.94 -0.49
N GLN A 551 -25.31 21.60 -0.55
CA GLN A 551 -25.05 20.81 0.66
C GLN A 551 -23.61 21.04 1.13
N PRO A 552 -23.38 21.69 2.28
CA PRO A 552 -22.05 22.01 2.80
C PRO A 552 -21.47 20.83 3.58
N ILE A 553 -21.48 19.61 3.04
CA ILE A 553 -20.78 18.54 3.75
C ILE A 553 -19.31 18.70 3.40
N SER A 554 -18.64 19.64 4.06
CA SER A 554 -17.21 19.86 3.88
C SER A 554 -16.49 18.54 4.10
N ALA A 555 -15.55 18.22 3.20
CA ALA A 555 -14.72 17.03 3.33
C ALA A 555 -14.07 16.97 4.73
N ASP A 556 -13.73 18.15 5.28
CA ASP A 556 -13.26 18.37 6.65
C ASP A 556 -14.21 17.78 7.72
N LEU A 557 -15.53 18.01 7.64
CA LEU A 557 -16.50 17.47 8.60
C LEU A 557 -16.63 15.95 8.50
N LYS A 558 -16.67 15.39 7.28
CA LYS A 558 -16.65 13.93 7.09
C LYS A 558 -15.39 13.31 7.66
N ARG A 559 -14.24 13.95 7.42
CA ARG A 559 -12.94 13.54 7.94
C ARG A 559 -12.90 13.60 9.47
N PHE A 560 -13.41 14.68 10.08
CA PHE A 560 -13.52 14.79 11.53
C PHE A 560 -14.37 13.66 12.14
N ARG A 561 -15.54 13.38 11.55
CA ARG A 561 -16.40 12.28 12.01
C ARG A 561 -15.68 10.93 11.90
N LYS A 562 -14.99 10.69 10.80
CA LYS A 562 -14.30 9.42 10.53
C LYS A 562 -13.01 9.22 11.33
N GLU A 563 -12.11 10.20 11.35
CA GLU A 563 -10.77 10.07 11.93
C GLU A 563 -10.71 10.42 13.42
N TYR A 564 -11.71 11.15 13.95
CA TYR A 564 -11.75 11.55 15.36
C TYR A 564 -12.96 10.98 16.10
N VAL A 565 -14.18 11.21 15.61
CA VAL A 565 -15.39 10.82 16.35
C VAL A 565 -15.52 9.29 16.44
N GLN A 566 -15.44 8.59 15.32
CA GLN A 566 -15.60 7.13 15.26
C GLN A 566 -14.58 6.39 16.16
N PRO A 567 -13.25 6.62 16.08
CA PRO A 567 -12.30 5.94 16.96
C PRO A 567 -12.53 6.22 18.45
N VAL A 568 -12.86 7.47 18.80
CA VAL A 568 -13.12 7.86 20.19
C VAL A 568 -14.38 7.17 20.72
N GLN A 569 -15.44 7.11 19.91
CA GLN A 569 -16.72 6.51 20.28
C GLN A 569 -16.65 4.98 20.34
N LEU A 570 -15.95 4.33 19.41
CA LEU A 570 -15.68 2.88 19.44
C LEU A 570 -14.90 2.50 20.70
N ARG A 571 -13.78 3.19 20.96
CA ARG A 571 -12.95 2.97 22.17
C ARG A 571 -13.73 3.27 23.45
N PHE A 572 -14.60 4.27 23.46
CA PHE A 572 -15.51 4.53 24.58
C PHE A 572 -16.49 3.36 24.79
N GLY A 573 -17.13 2.88 23.73
CA GLY A 573 -18.11 1.79 23.77
C GLY A 573 -17.52 0.52 24.39
N LEU A 574 -16.31 0.15 23.95
CA LEU A 574 -15.52 -0.94 24.53
C LEU A 574 -15.19 -0.70 26.00
N ASN A 575 -14.58 0.44 26.32
CA ASN A 575 -14.09 0.71 27.66
C ASN A 575 -15.23 0.73 28.69
N ILE A 576 -16.42 1.20 28.32
CA ILE A 576 -17.60 1.10 29.18
C ILE A 576 -18.10 -0.34 29.29
N LEU A 577 -18.12 -1.14 28.22
CA LEU A 577 -18.52 -2.55 28.29
C LEU A 577 -17.58 -3.33 29.23
N TYR A 578 -16.27 -3.07 29.13
CA TYR A 578 -15.26 -3.59 30.06
C TYR A 578 -15.48 -3.11 31.49
N ILE A 579 -15.68 -1.81 31.73
CA ILE A 579 -16.01 -1.27 33.06
C ILE A 579 -17.26 -1.93 33.63
N TYR A 580 -18.28 -2.11 32.80
CA TYR A 580 -19.54 -2.72 33.17
C TYR A 580 -19.35 -4.18 33.58
N ILE A 581 -18.71 -5.00 32.75
CA ILE A 581 -18.41 -6.41 33.06
C ILE A 581 -17.50 -6.53 34.30
N TYR A 582 -16.41 -5.77 34.36
CA TYR A 582 -15.45 -5.86 35.47
C TYR A 582 -16.05 -5.39 36.79
N THR A 583 -16.87 -4.33 36.78
CA THR A 583 -17.56 -3.83 37.98
C THR A 583 -18.71 -4.75 38.39
N TYR A 584 -19.46 -5.29 37.42
CA TYR A 584 -20.57 -6.23 37.66
C TYR A 584 -20.09 -7.55 38.28
N ILE A 585 -18.97 -8.09 37.80
CA ILE A 585 -18.39 -9.35 38.31
C ILE A 585 -17.75 -9.16 39.70
N TYR A 586 -16.95 -8.12 39.90
CA TYR A 586 -16.13 -8.02 41.13
C TYR A 586 -16.80 -7.31 42.31
N THR A 587 -17.80 -6.45 42.09
CA THR A 587 -18.38 -5.69 43.21
C THR A 587 -19.59 -6.34 43.85
N HIS A 588 -20.28 -7.29 43.18
CA HIS A 588 -21.55 -7.92 43.65
C HIS A 588 -22.59 -6.91 44.21
N THR A 589 -22.41 -5.62 43.94
CA THR A 589 -23.34 -4.58 44.31
C THR A 589 -24.13 -4.22 43.08
N HIS A 590 -25.43 -4.49 43.12
CA HIS A 590 -26.40 -3.99 42.16
C HIS A 590 -26.43 -2.45 42.19
N THR A 591 -25.45 -1.78 41.58
CA THR A 591 -25.62 -0.39 41.19
C THR A 591 -26.56 -0.35 40.00
N HIS A 592 -27.85 -0.55 40.30
CA HIS A 592 -28.98 -0.56 39.36
C HIS A 592 -29.00 0.71 38.47
N ILE A 593 -28.49 1.82 39.00
CA ILE A 593 -28.38 3.11 38.29
C ILE A 593 -27.33 3.06 37.17
N LEU A 594 -26.17 2.43 37.39
CA LEU A 594 -25.13 2.27 36.35
C LEU A 594 -25.63 1.36 35.23
N CYS A 595 -26.33 0.29 35.59
CA CYS A 595 -26.91 -0.67 34.66
C CYS A 595 -28.03 -0.04 33.79
N VAL A 596 -28.93 0.75 34.39
CA VAL A 596 -29.99 1.47 33.65
C VAL A 596 -29.42 2.60 32.78
N SER A 597 -28.43 3.34 33.27
CA SER A 597 -27.77 4.41 32.48
C SER A 597 -27.00 3.81 31.30
N PHE A 598 -26.35 2.65 31.50
CA PHE A 598 -25.68 1.89 30.46
C PHE A 598 -26.67 1.35 29.42
N GLN A 599 -27.75 0.70 29.84
CA GLN A 599 -28.79 0.20 28.95
C GLN A 599 -29.44 1.35 28.15
N TYR A 600 -29.62 2.52 28.76
CA TYR A 600 -30.12 3.71 28.08
C TYR A 600 -29.12 4.21 27.03
N ILE A 601 -27.83 4.34 27.35
CA ILE A 601 -26.78 4.77 26.41
C ILE A 601 -26.66 3.78 25.24
N VAL A 602 -26.64 2.48 25.51
CA VAL A 602 -26.61 1.43 24.48
C VAL A 602 -27.86 1.49 23.61
N ASN A 603 -29.06 1.56 24.21
CA ASN A 603 -30.33 1.55 23.49
C ASN A 603 -30.65 2.85 22.73
N THR A 604 -30.12 4.01 23.17
CA THR A 604 -30.42 5.31 22.52
C THR A 604 -29.29 5.83 21.63
N LYS A 605 -28.05 5.35 21.79
CA LYS A 605 -26.88 5.92 21.12
C LYS A 605 -25.88 4.92 20.52
N ALA A 606 -25.92 3.63 20.91
CA ALA A 606 -25.05 2.60 20.31
C ALA A 606 -25.73 1.84 19.15
N LEU A 607 -27.07 1.74 19.15
CA LEU A 607 -27.87 1.12 18.06
C LEU A 607 -28.01 2.00 16.81
N SER A 608 -27.33 3.14 16.74
CA SER A 608 -27.28 4.02 15.56
C SER A 608 -25.94 3.95 14.81
N PHE A 609 -25.08 2.99 15.18
CA PHE A 609 -23.86 2.64 14.46
C PHE A 609 -24.14 1.55 13.43
#